data_AF-A0A7X8VKD5-F1
#
_entry.id   AF-A0A7X8VKD5-F1
#
_cell.length_a   1.000
_cell.length_b   1.000
_cell.length_c   1.000
_cell.angle_alpha   90.00
_cell.angle_beta   90.00
_cell.angle_gamma   90.00
#
_symmetry.space_group_name_H-M   'P 1'
#
loop_
_entity.id
_entity.type
_entity.pdbx_description
1 polymer ?
#
loop_
_entity_poly.entity_id
_entity_poly.type
_entity_poly.pdbx_seq_one_letter_code
_entity_poly.pdbx_strand_id
1 'polypeptide(L)'
;ILQALEDIAEETGEHEKIRELGLVLKIETIPGYENLAQIMITGMRHQNFGIMIARGDLAVELGFDRMAEVPQLIMALAEAAHIPTIFATQVLENMAKNGLPSRAEITDAALALRCECVMLNKGPHITDAIKVLARMSKKLGASQRKSRMLLRRIRSWEEPGQEG
;
A
#
# COMPACT_ATOMS: atom_id res chain seq x y z
N ILE A 1 11.03 14.48 12.74
CA ILE A 1 10.61 14.61 11.32
C ILE A 1 9.87 15.91 11.09
N LEU A 2 8.75 16.19 11.75
CA LEU A 2 8.06 17.49 11.57
C LEU A 2 8.95 18.69 11.90
N GLN A 3 9.67 18.63 13.03
CA GLN A 3 10.67 19.66 13.36
C GLN A 3 11.72 19.79 12.27
N ALA A 4 12.25 18.68 11.76
CA ALA A 4 13.24 18.72 10.67
C ALA A 4 12.68 19.36 9.38
N LEU A 5 11.38 19.20 9.08
CA LEU A 5 10.76 19.91 7.94
C LEU A 5 10.66 21.41 8.22
N GLU A 6 10.35 21.81 9.45
CA GLU A 6 10.34 23.21 9.87
C GLU A 6 11.76 23.81 9.77
N ASP A 7 12.77 23.10 10.27
CA ASP A 7 14.18 23.53 10.20
C ASP A 7 14.64 23.71 8.75
N ILE A 8 14.33 22.77 7.85
CA ILE A 8 14.65 22.89 6.42
C ILE A 8 13.91 24.08 5.78
N ALA A 9 12.67 24.35 6.20
CA ALA A 9 11.90 25.50 5.72
C ALA A 9 12.52 26.83 6.13
N GLU A 10 13.03 26.91 7.36
CA GLU A 10 13.76 28.08 7.84
C GLU A 10 15.09 28.26 7.12
N GLU A 11 15.86 27.18 6.92
CA GLU A 11 17.16 27.24 6.23
C GLU A 11 17.04 27.65 4.75
N THR A 12 16.00 27.17 4.06
CA THR A 12 15.79 27.41 2.63
C THR A 12 14.94 28.63 2.32
N GLY A 13 14.16 29.13 3.28
CA GLY A 13 13.11 30.12 3.08
C GLY A 13 11.92 29.61 2.26
N GLU A 14 11.86 28.33 1.89
CA GLU A 14 10.83 27.73 1.04
C GLU A 14 9.63 27.18 1.84
N HIS A 15 9.09 27.95 2.79
CA HIS A 15 8.05 27.47 3.72
C HIS A 15 6.80 26.89 3.05
N GLU A 16 6.29 27.56 2.02
CA GLU A 16 5.06 27.14 1.33
C GLU A 16 5.27 25.81 0.58
N LYS A 17 6.37 25.72 -0.18
CA LYS A 17 6.74 24.51 -0.93
C LYS A 17 6.93 23.32 -0.01
N ILE A 18 7.59 23.49 1.15
CA ILE A 18 7.79 22.39 2.10
C ILE A 18 6.48 21.95 2.75
N ARG A 19 5.58 22.89 3.09
CA ARG A 19 4.23 22.55 3.58
C ARG A 19 3.40 21.79 2.56
N GLU A 20 3.61 22.03 1.27
CA GLU A 20 2.92 21.34 0.18
C GLU A 20 3.50 19.95 -0.15
N LEU A 21 4.72 19.62 0.28
CA LEU A 21 5.31 18.31 0.01
C LEU A 21 4.52 17.16 0.67
N GLY A 22 4.44 16.03 0.00
CA GLY A 22 3.89 14.81 0.61
C GLY A 22 4.85 14.23 1.64
N LEU A 23 4.38 13.97 2.85
CA LEU A 23 5.12 13.26 3.89
C LEU A 23 4.60 11.83 3.99
N VAL A 24 5.42 10.86 3.57
CA VAL A 24 5.11 9.43 3.70
C VAL A 24 6.09 8.79 4.67
N LEU A 25 5.60 8.29 5.81
CA LEU A 25 6.43 7.55 6.75
C LEU A 25 6.46 6.06 6.40
N LYS A 26 7.66 5.50 6.31
CA LYS A 26 7.86 4.06 6.15
C LYS A 26 7.69 3.37 7.51
N ILE A 27 6.75 2.44 7.59
CA ILE A 27 6.57 1.56 8.73
C ILE A 27 7.30 0.26 8.43
N GLU A 28 8.46 0.09 9.06
CA GLU A 28 9.45 -0.91 8.66
C GLU A 28 10.19 -1.59 9.82
N THR A 29 9.94 -1.16 11.06
CA THR A 29 10.61 -1.68 12.26
C THR A 29 9.60 -2.05 13.35
N ILE A 30 10.02 -2.89 14.30
CA ILE A 30 9.19 -3.24 15.47
C ILE A 30 8.75 -1.99 16.24
N PRO A 31 9.64 -1.06 16.63
CA PRO A 31 9.23 0.15 17.34
C PRO A 31 8.28 1.03 16.52
N GLY A 32 8.44 1.06 15.19
CA GLY A 32 7.54 1.77 14.30
C GLY A 32 6.12 1.20 14.30
N TYR A 33 5.99 -0.12 14.37
CA TYR A 33 4.70 -0.78 14.50
C TYR A 33 4.09 -0.64 15.90
N GLU A 34 4.87 -0.85 16.97
CA GLU A 34 4.38 -0.71 18.35
C GLU A 34 3.89 0.71 18.67
N ASN A 35 4.52 1.72 18.07
CA ASN A 35 4.16 3.13 18.24
C ASN A 35 3.28 3.69 17.11
N LEU A 36 2.70 2.81 16.27
CA LEU A 36 2.01 3.21 15.04
C LEU A 36 0.93 4.28 15.27
N ALA A 37 0.10 4.12 16.31
CA ALA A 37 -0.96 5.08 16.63
C ALA A 37 -0.38 6.47 16.94
N GLN A 38 0.68 6.54 17.74
CA GLN A 38 1.33 7.80 18.10
C GLN A 38 2.00 8.45 16.87
N ILE A 39 2.64 7.65 16.02
CA ILE A 39 3.25 8.10 14.77
C ILE A 39 2.17 8.69 13.86
N MET A 40 1.04 8.01 13.69
CA MET A 40 -0.09 8.47 12.88
C MET A 40 -0.65 9.78 13.42
N ILE A 41 -1.02 9.86 14.70
CA ILE A 41 -1.57 11.07 15.32
C ILE A 41 -0.60 12.25 15.16
N THR A 42 0.69 12.01 15.37
CA THR A 42 1.70 13.05 15.22
C THR A 42 1.85 13.47 13.75
N GLY A 43 1.94 12.50 12.84
CA GLY A 43 2.11 12.73 11.40
C GLY A 43 0.93 13.47 10.76
N MET A 44 -0.29 13.24 11.24
CA MET A 44 -1.51 13.95 10.80
C MET A 44 -1.48 15.45 11.04
N ARG A 45 -0.51 15.98 11.81
CA ARG A 45 -0.25 17.43 11.89
C ARG A 45 0.26 17.99 10.57
N HIS A 46 0.77 17.15 9.68
CA HIS A 46 1.15 17.50 8.32
C HIS A 46 -0.05 17.29 7.37
N GLN A 47 -0.42 18.31 6.61
CA GLN A 47 -1.63 18.28 5.77
C GLN A 47 -1.59 17.16 4.71
N ASN A 48 -0.42 16.94 4.10
CA ASN A 48 -0.21 15.94 3.06
C ASN A 48 0.46 14.67 3.60
N PHE A 49 -0.10 14.10 4.66
CA PHE A 49 0.46 12.93 5.35
C PHE A 49 -0.05 11.60 4.82
N GLY A 50 0.84 10.60 4.73
CA GLY A 50 0.53 9.21 4.43
C GLY A 50 1.52 8.26 5.08
N ILE A 51 1.26 6.96 4.94
CA ILE A 51 2.18 5.91 5.39
C ILE A 51 2.48 4.90 4.30
N MET A 52 3.61 4.22 4.43
CA MET A 52 4.01 3.11 3.58
C MET A 52 4.31 1.89 4.43
N ILE A 53 3.74 0.74 4.07
CA ILE A 53 4.07 -0.55 4.67
C ILE A 53 5.25 -1.13 3.88
N ALA A 54 6.46 -0.98 4.40
CA ALA A 54 7.68 -1.46 3.75
C ALA A 54 7.96 -2.92 4.14
N ARG A 55 7.24 -3.84 3.49
CA ARG A 55 7.20 -5.25 3.90
C ARG A 55 8.55 -5.98 3.86
N GLY A 56 9.43 -5.64 2.92
CA GLY A 56 10.75 -6.25 2.83
C GLY A 56 11.59 -5.98 4.08
N ASP A 57 11.65 -4.72 4.49
CA ASP A 57 12.32 -4.28 5.71
C ASP A 57 11.61 -4.83 6.96
N LEU A 58 10.27 -4.74 6.99
CA LEU A 58 9.45 -5.22 8.09
C LEU A 58 9.54 -6.75 8.31
N ALA A 59 9.70 -7.53 7.24
CA ALA A 59 9.88 -8.98 7.32
C ALA A 59 11.23 -9.37 7.92
N VAL A 60 12.27 -8.56 7.71
CA VAL A 60 13.59 -8.76 8.36
C VAL A 60 13.47 -8.54 9.86
N GLU A 61 12.70 -7.55 10.28
CA GLU A 61 12.51 -7.19 11.69
C GLU A 61 11.58 -8.17 12.44
N LEU A 62 10.44 -8.53 11.84
CA LEU A 62 9.41 -9.35 12.51
C LEU A 62 9.57 -10.86 12.30
N GLY A 63 10.35 -11.27 11.30
CA GLY A 63 10.29 -12.62 10.75
C GLY A 63 8.99 -12.89 9.98
N PHE A 64 8.94 -14.03 9.29
CA PHE A 64 7.83 -14.37 8.38
C PHE A 64 6.51 -14.68 9.11
N ASP A 65 6.57 -15.16 10.36
CA ASP A 65 5.38 -15.62 11.10
C ASP A 65 4.34 -14.52 11.32
N ARG A 66 4.79 -13.27 11.44
CA ARG A 66 3.93 -12.10 11.66
C ARG A 66 3.58 -11.33 10.39
N MET A 67 4.17 -11.69 9.26
CA MET A 67 3.94 -10.98 7.99
C MET A 67 2.55 -11.19 7.40
N ALA A 68 1.81 -12.21 7.86
CA ALA A 68 0.40 -12.36 7.53
C ALA A 68 -0.51 -11.38 8.31
N GLU A 69 -0.14 -11.04 9.54
CA GLU A 69 -0.99 -10.31 10.49
C GLU A 69 -0.68 -8.81 10.48
N VAL A 70 0.58 -8.44 10.70
CA VAL A 70 0.98 -7.06 10.98
C VAL A 70 0.63 -6.07 9.86
N PRO A 71 0.90 -6.36 8.57
CA PRO A 71 0.46 -5.47 7.48
C PRO A 71 -1.04 -5.21 7.48
N GLN A 72 -1.86 -6.22 7.79
CA GLN A 72 -3.33 -6.05 7.84
C GLN A 72 -3.77 -5.18 9.01
N LEU A 73 -3.11 -5.29 10.16
CA LEU A 73 -3.36 -4.43 11.33
C LEU A 73 -2.96 -2.97 11.04
N ILE A 74 -1.82 -2.74 10.37
CA ILE A 74 -1.41 -1.41 9.93
C ILE A 74 -2.46 -0.82 8.97
N MET A 75 -2.91 -1.60 7.98
CA MET A 75 -3.95 -1.17 7.04
C MET A 75 -5.27 -0.83 7.74
N ALA A 76 -5.71 -1.66 8.70
CA ALA A 76 -6.96 -1.43 9.41
C ALA A 76 -6.92 -0.14 10.24
N LEU A 77 -5.79 0.12 10.93
CA LEU A 77 -5.63 1.34 11.71
C LEU A 77 -5.55 2.59 10.80
N ALA A 78 -4.82 2.51 9.69
CA ALA A 78 -4.74 3.60 8.73
C ALA A 78 -6.09 3.87 8.05
N GLU A 79 -6.85 2.83 7.72
CA GLU A 79 -8.22 2.94 7.20
C GLU A 79 -9.13 3.66 8.19
N ALA A 80 -9.06 3.31 9.49
CA ALA A 80 -9.83 3.96 10.55
C ALA A 80 -9.43 5.43 10.77
N ALA A 81 -8.14 5.75 10.62
CA ALA A 81 -7.61 7.11 10.75
C ALA A 81 -7.76 7.96 9.47
N HIS A 82 -8.31 7.39 8.39
CA HIS A 82 -8.38 8.02 7.06
C HIS A 82 -7.01 8.43 6.49
N ILE A 83 -5.95 7.70 6.83
CA ILE A 83 -4.59 7.96 6.36
C ILE A 83 -4.34 7.14 5.08
N PRO A 84 -3.94 7.78 3.96
CA PRO A 84 -3.61 7.06 2.74
C PRO A 84 -2.41 6.15 2.96
N THR A 85 -2.54 4.90 2.51
CA THR A 85 -1.53 3.86 2.72
C THR A 85 -0.98 3.37 1.39
N ILE A 86 0.35 3.25 1.31
CA ILE A 86 1.05 2.60 0.21
C ILE A 86 1.46 1.21 0.67
N PHE A 87 0.97 0.18 -0.02
CA PHE A 87 1.44 -1.19 0.17
C PHE A 87 2.67 -1.42 -0.69
N ALA A 88 3.83 -1.62 -0.07
CA ALA A 88 5.10 -1.61 -0.78
C ALA A 88 5.88 -2.91 -0.65
N THR A 89 6.80 -3.08 -1.61
CA THR A 89 7.76 -4.18 -1.77
C THR A 89 7.11 -5.53 -2.08
N GLN A 90 7.75 -6.29 -2.97
CA GLN A 90 7.43 -7.69 -3.29
C GLN A 90 6.00 -7.98 -3.80
N VAL A 91 5.20 -6.96 -4.14
CA VAL A 91 3.92 -7.17 -4.81
C VAL A 91 4.20 -7.51 -6.27
N LEU A 92 3.75 -8.69 -6.72
CA LEU A 92 3.99 -9.18 -8.08
C LEU A 92 5.48 -9.16 -8.51
N GLU A 93 6.37 -9.46 -7.57
CA GLU A 93 7.83 -9.45 -7.77
C GLU A 93 8.28 -10.37 -8.92
N ASN A 94 7.80 -11.61 -8.94
CA ASN A 94 8.10 -12.60 -9.96
C ASN A 94 7.47 -12.21 -11.30
N MET A 95 6.29 -11.59 -11.29
CA MET A 95 5.71 -11.05 -12.51
C MET A 95 6.58 -9.94 -13.08
N ALA A 96 7.00 -8.97 -12.27
CA ALA A 96 7.86 -7.88 -12.72
C ALA A 96 9.21 -8.38 -13.26
N LYS A 97 9.81 -9.40 -12.62
CA LYS A 97 11.12 -9.96 -12.98
C LYS A 97 11.09 -10.98 -14.12
N ASN A 98 10.14 -11.91 -14.07
CA ASN A 98 10.13 -13.13 -14.88
C ASN A 98 8.88 -13.27 -15.77
N GLY A 99 7.94 -12.31 -15.72
CA GLY A 99 6.78 -12.24 -16.62
C GLY A 99 5.61 -13.17 -16.25
N LEU A 100 5.72 -13.93 -15.16
CA LEU A 100 4.69 -14.87 -14.71
C LEU A 100 4.49 -14.75 -13.19
N PRO A 101 3.30 -14.39 -12.69
CA PRO A 101 3.03 -14.36 -11.26
C PRO A 101 2.77 -15.77 -10.73
N SER A 102 3.20 -16.03 -9.50
CA SER A 102 2.77 -17.19 -8.72
C SER A 102 1.34 -16.99 -8.17
N ARG A 103 0.69 -18.08 -7.75
CA ARG A 103 -0.62 -18.01 -7.09
C ARG A 103 -0.57 -17.19 -5.80
N ALA A 104 0.51 -17.31 -5.04
CA ALA A 104 0.73 -16.55 -3.81
C ALA A 104 0.77 -15.04 -4.09
N GLU A 105 1.46 -14.62 -5.15
CA GLU A 105 1.53 -13.20 -5.53
C GLU A 105 0.20 -12.64 -6.02
N ILE A 106 -0.67 -13.43 -6.63
CA ILE A 106 -2.03 -12.99 -6.98
C ILE A 106 -2.85 -12.72 -5.72
N THR A 107 -2.78 -13.61 -4.72
CA THR A 107 -3.45 -13.39 -3.42
C THR A 107 -2.89 -12.17 -2.71
N ASP A 108 -1.57 -12.02 -2.72
CA ASP A 108 -0.88 -10.88 -2.11
C ASP A 108 -1.23 -9.55 -2.80
N ALA A 109 -1.26 -9.53 -4.13
CA ALA A 109 -1.68 -8.37 -4.89
C ALA A 109 -3.15 -7.99 -4.62
N ALA A 110 -4.04 -8.98 -4.42
CA ALA A 110 -5.41 -8.71 -4.02
C ALA A 110 -5.51 -8.07 -2.62
N LEU A 111 -4.61 -8.44 -1.69
CA LEU A 111 -4.50 -7.77 -0.39
C LEU A 111 -3.97 -6.34 -0.56
N ALA A 112 -2.91 -6.15 -1.34
CA ALA A 112 -2.31 -4.85 -1.62
C ALA A 112 -3.32 -3.86 -2.23
N LEU A 113 -4.20 -4.34 -3.10
CA LEU A 113 -5.26 -3.55 -3.73
C LEU A 113 -6.35 -3.03 -2.78
N ARG A 114 -6.30 -3.40 -1.48
CA ARG A 114 -7.14 -2.79 -0.45
C ARG A 114 -6.59 -1.45 0.05
N CYS A 115 -5.32 -1.13 -0.23
CA CYS A 115 -4.71 0.17 0.04
C CYS A 115 -5.02 1.19 -1.07
N GLU A 116 -4.75 2.46 -0.79
CA GLU A 116 -4.88 3.56 -1.77
C GLU A 116 -3.87 3.43 -2.91
N CYS A 117 -2.69 2.87 -2.63
CA CYS A 117 -1.61 2.74 -3.59
C CYS A 117 -0.85 1.42 -3.40
N VAL A 118 -0.39 0.87 -4.53
CA VAL A 118 0.48 -0.32 -4.59
C VAL A 118 1.78 0.09 -5.25
N MET A 119 2.90 -0.14 -4.58
CA MET A 119 4.24 0.07 -5.13
C MET A 119 4.78 -1.24 -5.71
N LEU A 120 5.21 -1.19 -6.97
CA LEU A 120 5.88 -2.29 -7.66
C LEU A 120 7.40 -2.06 -7.71
N ASN A 121 8.16 -3.13 -7.59
CA ASN A 121 9.61 -3.10 -7.80
C ASN A 121 9.96 -3.14 -9.29
N LYS A 122 11.17 -2.70 -9.64
CA LYS A 122 11.66 -2.69 -11.03
C LYS A 122 11.77 -4.11 -11.62
N GLY A 123 11.52 -4.23 -12.91
CA GLY A 123 11.75 -5.46 -13.67
C GLY A 123 11.39 -5.31 -15.15
N PRO A 124 11.88 -6.19 -16.03
CA PRO A 124 11.64 -6.10 -17.48
C PRO A 124 10.17 -6.21 -17.87
N HIS A 125 9.33 -6.84 -17.03
CA HIS A 125 7.91 -7.05 -17.27
C HIS A 125 7.02 -6.12 -16.42
N ILE A 126 7.54 -4.96 -16.00
CA ILE A 126 6.82 -4.02 -15.12
C ILE A 126 5.49 -3.54 -15.72
N THR A 127 5.43 -3.31 -17.03
CA THR A 127 4.22 -2.88 -17.73
C THR A 127 3.13 -3.96 -17.67
N ASP A 128 3.51 -5.24 -17.70
CA ASP A 128 2.57 -6.36 -17.59
C ASP A 128 2.10 -6.56 -16.14
N ALA A 129 2.98 -6.33 -15.14
CA ALA A 129 2.58 -6.27 -13.74
C ALA A 129 1.52 -5.17 -13.49
N ILE A 130 1.71 -3.98 -14.06
CA ILE A 130 0.74 -2.87 -13.99
C ILE A 130 -0.59 -3.29 -14.63
N LYS A 131 -0.57 -3.91 -15.82
CA LYS A 131 -1.79 -4.40 -16.49
C LYS A 131 -2.53 -5.45 -15.63
N VAL A 132 -1.80 -6.34 -14.95
CA VAL A 132 -2.38 -7.30 -14.02
C VAL A 132 -3.07 -6.59 -12.87
N LEU A 133 -2.39 -5.67 -12.18
CA LEU A 133 -2.99 -4.90 -11.08
C LEU A 133 -4.21 -4.12 -11.53
N ALA A 134 -4.16 -3.46 -12.70
CA ALA A 134 -5.28 -2.71 -13.23
C ALA A 134 -6.52 -3.59 -13.48
N ARG A 135 -6.32 -4.78 -14.07
CA ARG A 135 -7.41 -5.75 -14.28
C ARG A 135 -7.96 -6.28 -12.95
N MET A 136 -7.08 -6.61 -12.01
CA MET A 136 -7.48 -7.09 -10.69
C MET A 136 -8.24 -6.01 -9.91
N SER A 137 -7.75 -4.78 -9.91
CA SER A 137 -8.39 -3.62 -9.26
C SER A 137 -9.80 -3.40 -9.79
N LYS A 138 -10.00 -3.42 -11.12
CA LYS A 138 -11.34 -3.26 -11.72
C LYS A 138 -12.31 -4.37 -11.28
N LYS A 139 -11.86 -5.63 -11.25
CA LYS A 139 -12.71 -6.78 -10.85
C LYS A 139 -12.98 -6.81 -9.34
N LEU A 140 -11.93 -6.59 -8.54
CA LEU A 140 -12.00 -6.63 -7.08
C LEU A 140 -12.78 -5.43 -6.54
N GLY A 141 -12.53 -4.22 -7.05
CA GLY A 141 -13.23 -3.00 -6.66
C GLY A 141 -14.74 -3.04 -6.88
N ALA A 142 -15.22 -3.88 -7.82
CA ALA A 142 -16.64 -4.12 -8.03
C ALA A 142 -17.28 -5.01 -6.96
N SER A 143 -16.48 -5.80 -6.23
CA SER A 143 -16.93 -6.83 -5.29
C SER A 143 -16.50 -6.55 -3.84
N GLN A 144 -15.49 -5.70 -3.66
CA GLN A 144 -14.85 -5.40 -2.39
C GLN A 144 -14.36 -3.94 -2.40
N ARG A 145 -14.56 -3.23 -1.29
CA ARG A 145 -13.99 -1.91 -1.04
C ARG A 145 -13.15 -1.99 0.23
N LYS A 146 -11.82 -1.86 0.09
CA LYS A 146 -10.87 -2.08 1.20
C LYS A 146 -11.15 -3.41 1.91
N SER A 147 -11.40 -3.38 3.22
CA SER A 147 -11.72 -4.56 4.02
C SER A 147 -13.18 -5.02 3.90
N ARG A 148 -14.07 -4.19 3.33
CA ARG A 148 -15.51 -4.46 3.22
C ARG A 148 -15.87 -5.23 1.95
N MET A 149 -16.44 -6.42 2.11
CA MET A 149 -17.06 -7.15 1.00
C MET A 149 -18.42 -6.55 0.65
N LEU A 150 -18.69 -6.38 -0.66
CA LEU A 150 -19.94 -5.82 -1.16
C LEU A 150 -20.97 -6.90 -1.57
N LEU A 151 -20.61 -8.18 -1.39
CA LEU A 151 -21.45 -9.36 -1.66
C LEU A 151 -22.11 -9.36 -3.06
N ARG A 152 -21.48 -8.70 -4.02
CA ARG A 152 -21.96 -8.66 -5.41
C ARG A 152 -21.80 -10.03 -6.06
N ARG A 153 -22.78 -10.44 -6.86
CA ARG A 153 -22.67 -11.62 -7.73
C ARG A 153 -21.48 -11.45 -8.70
N ILE A 154 -20.52 -12.36 -8.63
CA ILE A 154 -19.37 -12.43 -9.53
C ILE A 154 -19.82 -13.14 -10.82
N ARG A 155 -19.44 -12.60 -11.99
CA ARG A 155 -19.77 -13.14 -13.33
C ARG A 155 -18.52 -13.47 -14.16
N SER A 156 -17.38 -13.65 -13.50
CA SER A 156 -16.04 -13.72 -14.13
C SER A 156 -15.80 -14.91 -15.06
N TRP A 157 -16.74 -15.84 -15.14
CA TRP A 157 -16.71 -17.08 -15.92
C TRP A 157 -17.79 -17.11 -17.02
N GLU A 158 -18.57 -16.04 -17.17
CA GLU A 158 -19.47 -15.88 -18.33
C GLU A 158 -18.59 -15.50 -19.54
N GLU A 159 -18.67 -16.29 -20.61
CA GLU A 159 -17.87 -16.08 -21.82
C GLU A 159 -18.14 -14.69 -22.43
N PRO A 160 -17.14 -14.05 -23.09
CA PRO A 160 -17.39 -12.88 -23.90
C PRO A 160 -18.31 -13.26 -25.07
N GLY A 161 -19.63 -13.12 -24.90
CA GLY A 161 -20.62 -13.49 -25.91
C GLY A 161 -22.01 -13.90 -25.39
N GLN A 162 -22.23 -14.05 -24.08
CA GLN A 162 -23.57 -14.33 -23.56
C GLN A 162 -24.21 -13.06 -22.97
N GLU A 163 -24.75 -12.23 -23.85
CA GLU A 163 -25.82 -11.29 -23.50
C GLU A 163 -27.15 -12.04 -23.48
N GLY A 164 -27.86 -11.93 -22.35
CA GLY A 164 -29.23 -12.37 -22.13
C GLY A 164 -29.86 -11.50 -21.06
#